data_AF-A0A7R9WGM5-F1
#
_entry.id   AF-A0A7R9WGM5-F1
#
_cell.length_a   1.000
_cell.length_b   1.000
_cell.length_c   1.000
_cell.angle_alpha   90.00
_cell.angle_beta   90.00
_cell.angle_gamma   90.00
#
_symmetry.space_group_name_H-M   'P 1'
#
loop_
_entity.id
_entity.type
_entity.pdbx_description
1 polymer ?
#
loop_
_entity_poly.entity_id
_entity_poly.type
_entity_poly.pdbx_seq_one_letter_code
_entity_poly.pdbx_strand_id
1 'polypeptide(L)'
;AAACLLGGCFMPLVFAIHWANSAELWPTRYGRIVLGTLGSVLLILVTALALRWLVVRPLLPMGGVGVVRCTTWRFFALNVSDRMWTLVAATAVRLFGGTSVLPAFYRLYGAKVGRGVFIEDCVLGTPELVHLGDGCVLEGGVLLESMVVRGDESIRFGSVRVGARTVLGVSATVDCDVEIGTECIVESLCHVPCGSRIPRKTTLKGTLARATFGDGSIQEREAGPHCRSMRIVALECLLILVANVPRLVSTLVNLAAIVLVFSHVESVAAVFLLVALGAPVVRILSSLVGGSVAVVLRWPLIRAGKKKSSELYSTRFTLRWAALQMFQAAIMPLQGFVFSRLVVRMHGGDVHLADRFAPEAMEPEGFHIDRGAFAANGVRVRSFLVDS
;
A
#
# COMPACT_ATOMS: atom_id res chain seq x y z
N ALA A 1 -7.02 17.01 6.81
CA ALA A 1 -5.79 16.18 6.84
C ALA A 1 -4.78 16.55 5.75
N ALA A 2 -5.17 16.59 4.47
CA ALA A 2 -4.27 16.99 3.36
C ALA A 2 -3.71 18.43 3.49
N ALA A 3 -4.49 19.38 4.03
CA ALA A 3 -4.04 20.76 4.28
C ALA A 3 -2.96 20.87 5.38
N CYS A 4 -3.00 20.02 6.42
CA CYS A 4 -1.96 20.00 7.47
C CYS A 4 -0.67 19.31 6.99
N LEU A 5 -0.77 18.35 6.07
CA LEU A 5 0.40 17.74 5.41
C LEU A 5 1.02 18.68 4.36
N LEU A 6 0.19 19.44 3.64
CA LEU A 6 0.65 20.50 2.73
C LEU A 6 1.35 21.62 3.51
N GLY A 7 0.81 22.08 4.64
CA GLY A 7 1.48 23.09 5.48
C GLY A 7 2.72 22.56 6.21
N GLY A 8 2.63 21.35 6.79
CA GLY A 8 3.66 20.78 7.66
C GLY A 8 4.88 20.21 6.94
N CYS A 9 4.74 19.73 5.70
CA CYS A 9 5.87 19.23 4.90
C CYS A 9 6.47 20.31 3.99
N PHE A 10 5.70 21.32 3.54
CA PHE A 10 6.25 22.40 2.73
C PHE A 10 7.03 23.44 3.53
N MET A 11 6.64 23.73 4.78
CA MET A 11 7.36 24.71 5.61
C MET A 11 8.83 24.34 5.82
N PRO A 12 9.18 23.10 6.23
CA PRO A 12 10.57 22.67 6.35
C PRO A 12 11.32 22.70 5.01
N LEU A 13 10.65 22.36 3.90
CA LEU A 13 11.23 22.37 2.57
C LEU A 13 11.57 23.80 2.10
N VAL A 14 10.61 24.71 2.17
CA VAL A 14 10.78 26.13 1.78
C VAL A 14 11.83 26.80 2.66
N PHE A 15 11.80 26.52 3.97
CA PHE A 15 12.78 27.02 4.92
C PHE A 15 14.19 26.48 4.64
N ALA A 16 14.34 25.18 4.39
CA ALA A 16 15.64 24.57 4.08
C ALA A 16 16.23 25.09 2.76
N ILE A 17 15.40 25.29 1.73
CA ILE A 17 15.84 25.89 0.46
C ILE A 17 16.24 27.34 0.66
N HIS A 18 15.46 28.12 1.42
CA HIS A 18 15.79 29.51 1.73
C HIS A 18 17.09 29.62 2.53
N TRP A 19 17.23 28.81 3.58
CA TRP A 19 18.45 28.75 4.39
C TRP A 19 19.67 28.34 3.56
N ALA A 20 19.56 27.31 2.72
CA ALA A 20 20.65 26.89 1.83
C ALA A 20 21.06 27.98 0.83
N ASN A 21 20.09 28.79 0.37
CA ASN A 21 20.38 29.96 -0.45
C ASN A 21 21.11 31.05 0.35
N SER A 22 20.63 31.40 1.55
CA SER A 22 21.20 32.44 2.41
C SER A 22 22.59 32.08 2.96
N ALA A 23 22.85 30.79 3.21
CA ALA A 23 24.13 30.29 3.72
C ALA A 23 25.19 30.04 2.62
N GLU A 24 24.86 30.31 1.35
CA GLU A 24 25.75 30.17 0.19
C GLU A 24 26.45 28.80 0.09
N LEU A 25 25.78 27.72 0.50
CA LEU A 25 26.35 26.38 0.64
C LEU A 25 26.89 25.77 -0.67
N TRP A 26 26.59 26.37 -1.82
CA TRP A 26 27.02 25.91 -3.13
C TRP A 26 27.22 27.10 -4.09
N PRO A 27 28.22 27.06 -5.00
CA PRO A 27 28.53 28.20 -5.88
C PRO A 27 27.37 28.62 -6.79
N THR A 28 26.63 27.65 -7.34
CA THR A 28 25.49 27.91 -8.22
C THR A 28 24.18 27.96 -7.42
N ARG A 29 23.29 28.90 -7.76
CA ARG A 29 21.91 28.97 -7.22
C ARG A 29 21.16 27.64 -7.35
N TYR A 30 21.28 26.95 -8.48
CA TYR A 30 20.64 25.65 -8.70
C TYR A 30 21.14 24.58 -7.72
N GLY A 31 22.45 24.48 -7.50
CA GLY A 31 23.03 23.56 -6.52
C GLY A 31 22.53 23.81 -5.09
N ARG A 32 22.35 25.08 -4.69
CA ARG A 32 21.77 25.43 -3.38
C ARG A 32 20.33 24.95 -3.20
N ILE A 33 19.49 25.10 -4.24
CA ILE A 33 18.10 24.62 -4.22
C ILE A 33 18.04 23.09 -4.15
N VAL A 34 18.88 22.39 -4.90
CA VAL A 34 18.95 20.92 -4.88
C VAL A 34 19.42 20.43 -3.52
N LEU A 35 20.49 21.01 -2.99
CA LEU A 35 21.04 20.66 -1.68
C LEU A 35 20.03 20.94 -0.55
N GLY A 36 19.36 22.10 -0.57
CA GLY A 36 18.30 22.43 0.38
C GLY A 36 17.12 21.45 0.32
N THR A 37 16.74 21.02 -0.89
CA THR A 37 15.69 20.03 -1.08
C THR A 37 16.09 18.67 -0.51
N LEU A 38 17.27 18.16 -0.85
CA LEU A 38 17.79 16.88 -0.33
C LEU A 38 17.98 16.92 1.20
N GLY A 39 18.50 18.03 1.72
CA GLY A 39 18.67 18.27 3.15
C GLY A 39 17.34 18.27 3.91
N SER A 40 16.28 18.86 3.33
CA SER A 40 14.95 18.84 3.94
C SER A 40 14.36 17.43 4.04
N VAL A 41 14.54 16.60 3.01
CA VAL A 41 14.11 15.20 3.02
C VAL A 41 14.87 14.43 4.09
N LEU A 42 16.19 14.60 4.18
CA LEU A 42 17.02 13.99 5.21
C LEU A 42 16.58 14.42 6.62
N LEU A 43 16.31 15.71 6.83
CA LEU A 43 15.85 16.25 8.11
C LEU A 43 14.52 15.65 8.54
N ILE A 44 13.56 15.52 7.62
CA ILE A 44 12.26 14.87 7.89
C ILE A 44 12.48 13.41 8.31
N LEU A 45 13.33 12.67 7.59
CA LEU A 45 13.62 11.26 7.89
C LEU A 45 14.30 11.10 9.27
N VAL A 46 15.31 11.92 9.56
CA VAL A 46 16.02 11.90 10.85
C VAL A 46 15.08 12.27 11.99
N THR A 47 14.23 13.28 11.81
CA THR A 47 13.25 13.71 12.81
C THR A 47 12.23 12.61 13.08
N ALA A 48 11.70 11.96 12.03
CA ALA A 48 10.78 10.84 12.18
C ALA A 48 11.42 9.64 12.90
N LEU A 49 12.69 9.34 12.60
CA LEU A 49 13.44 8.30 13.29
C LEU A 49 13.68 8.66 14.76
N ALA A 50 14.14 9.89 15.04
CA ALA A 50 14.35 10.38 16.39
C ALA A 50 13.06 10.34 17.23
N LEU A 51 11.93 10.77 16.66
CA LEU A 51 10.62 10.72 17.31
C LEU A 51 10.22 9.28 17.67
N ARG A 52 10.47 8.33 16.76
CA ARG A 52 10.22 6.90 17.00
C ARG A 52 11.05 6.36 18.17
N TRP A 53 12.34 6.68 18.22
CA TRP A 53 13.25 6.11 19.21
C TRP A 53 13.23 6.80 20.57
N LEU A 54 13.11 8.13 20.59
CA LEU A 54 13.20 8.94 21.81
C LEU A 54 11.85 9.12 22.52
N VAL A 55 10.75 9.16 21.78
CA VAL A 55 9.41 9.44 22.35
C VAL A 55 8.55 8.19 22.35
N VAL A 56 8.41 7.54 21.19
CA VAL A 56 7.49 6.41 21.04
C VAL A 56 7.99 5.17 21.80
N ARG A 57 9.22 4.73 21.55
CA ARG A 57 9.75 3.47 22.11
C ARG A 57 9.73 3.42 23.65
N PRO A 58 10.09 4.48 24.40
CA PRO A 58 10.06 4.44 25.87
C PRO A 58 8.65 4.40 26.47
N LEU A 59 7.65 4.91 25.75
CA LEU A 59 6.27 5.01 26.23
C LEU A 59 5.42 3.79 25.90
N LEU A 60 5.89 2.90 25.02
CA LEU A 60 5.19 1.71 24.58
C LEU A 60 5.80 0.43 25.18
N PRO A 61 5.01 -0.43 25.83
CA PRO A 61 5.42 -1.78 26.16
C PRO A 61 5.40 -2.63 24.88
N MET A 62 6.41 -2.48 24.03
CA MET A 62 6.51 -3.26 22.80
C MET A 62 6.84 -4.73 23.12
N GLY A 63 6.14 -5.66 22.47
CA GLY A 63 6.42 -7.09 22.52
C GLY A 63 5.59 -7.94 23.50
N GLY A 64 4.65 -7.36 24.26
CA GLY A 64 3.84 -8.09 25.24
C GLY A 64 2.36 -8.23 24.86
N VAL A 65 1.79 -9.42 25.02
CA VAL A 65 0.33 -9.60 25.09
C VAL A 65 -0.13 -9.16 26.47
N GLY A 66 -1.17 -8.33 26.56
CA GLY A 66 -1.66 -7.85 27.84
C GLY A 66 -2.51 -6.60 27.77
N VAL A 67 -2.95 -6.15 28.94
CA VAL A 67 -3.77 -4.95 29.11
C VAL A 67 -2.95 -3.88 29.82
N VAL A 68 -2.93 -2.68 29.25
CA VAL A 68 -2.15 -1.54 29.75
C VAL A 68 -3.07 -0.34 29.92
N ARG A 69 -2.85 0.44 30.98
CA ARG A 69 -3.60 1.69 31.18
C ARG A 69 -3.28 2.71 30.08
N CYS A 70 -4.33 3.21 29.44
CA CYS A 70 -4.37 4.26 28.43
C CYS A 70 -4.32 5.65 29.09
N THR A 71 -3.12 6.12 29.42
CA THR A 71 -2.92 7.53 29.80
C THR A 71 -2.89 8.42 28.56
N THR A 72 -3.20 9.71 28.69
CA THR A 72 -3.17 10.68 27.57
C THR A 72 -1.84 10.64 26.80
N TRP A 73 -0.71 10.60 27.51
CA TRP A 73 0.62 10.55 26.90
C TRP A 73 0.92 9.21 26.21
N ARG A 74 0.46 8.08 26.76
CA ARG A 74 0.58 6.78 26.10
C ARG A 74 -0.29 6.70 24.86
N PHE A 75 -1.52 7.19 24.93
CA PHE A 75 -2.40 7.25 23.76
C PHE A 75 -1.81 8.13 22.66
N PHE A 76 -1.25 9.30 23.02
CA PHE A 76 -0.54 10.16 22.09
C PHE A 76 0.67 9.44 21.46
N ALA A 77 1.52 8.81 22.27
CA ALA A 77 2.68 8.06 21.78
C ALA A 77 2.28 6.87 20.88
N LEU A 78 1.19 6.17 21.23
CA LEU A 78 0.60 5.11 20.40
C LEU A 78 0.13 5.64 19.07
N ASN A 79 -0.62 6.75 19.05
CA ASN A 79 -1.06 7.36 17.81
C ASN A 79 0.13 7.80 16.93
N VAL A 80 1.15 8.41 17.51
CA VAL A 80 2.36 8.78 16.75
C VAL A 80 3.04 7.53 16.19
N SER A 81 3.20 6.47 17.00
CA SER A 81 3.75 5.19 16.58
C SER A 81 2.97 4.57 15.43
N ASP A 82 1.66 4.49 15.59
CA ASP A 82 0.71 3.90 14.66
C ASP A 82 0.71 4.65 13.33
N ARG A 83 0.74 5.99 13.35
CA ARG A 83 0.84 6.78 12.10
C ARG A 83 2.17 6.61 11.40
N MET A 84 3.28 6.56 12.15
CA MET A 84 4.60 6.28 11.57
C MET A 84 4.65 4.89 10.97
N TRP A 85 4.13 3.89 11.69
CA TRP A 85 4.04 2.52 11.20
C TRP A 85 3.13 2.42 9.99
N THR A 86 1.94 3.02 10.01
CA THR A 86 1.01 3.07 8.88
C THR A 86 1.67 3.64 7.63
N LEU A 87 2.47 4.70 7.73
CA LEU A 87 3.22 5.26 6.60
C LEU A 87 4.25 4.27 6.04
N VAL A 88 5.00 3.61 6.93
CA VAL A 88 6.02 2.62 6.55
C VAL A 88 5.37 1.38 5.91
N ALA A 89 4.33 0.84 6.55
CA ALA A 89 3.58 -0.31 6.08
C ALA A 89 2.88 -0.02 4.75
N ALA A 90 2.18 1.11 4.62
CA ALA A 90 1.53 1.51 3.38
C ALA A 90 2.55 1.69 2.23
N THR A 91 3.73 2.23 2.52
CA THR A 91 4.81 2.34 1.53
C THR A 91 5.32 0.96 1.12
N ALA A 92 5.56 0.06 2.08
CA ALA A 92 6.02 -1.29 1.81
C ALA A 92 4.99 -2.09 1.00
N VAL A 93 3.71 -2.03 1.36
CA VAL A 93 2.61 -2.65 0.60
C VAL A 93 2.52 -2.07 -0.81
N ARG A 94 2.63 -0.74 -0.96
CA ARG A 94 2.58 -0.08 -2.28
C ARG A 94 3.76 -0.41 -3.19
N LEU A 95 4.90 -0.79 -2.63
CA LEU A 95 6.10 -1.15 -3.38
C LEU A 95 6.23 -2.65 -3.62
N PHE A 96 5.84 -3.47 -2.63
CA PHE A 96 6.14 -4.90 -2.57
C PHE A 96 4.90 -5.80 -2.52
N GLY A 97 3.70 -5.24 -2.36
CA GLY A 97 2.43 -5.99 -2.32
C GLY A 97 2.28 -6.91 -3.51
N GLY A 98 2.00 -8.18 -3.26
CA GLY A 98 1.93 -9.24 -4.27
C GLY A 98 3.27 -9.91 -4.64
N THR A 99 4.39 -9.51 -4.03
CA THR A 99 5.72 -10.12 -4.27
C THR A 99 6.17 -10.98 -3.08
N SER A 100 7.22 -11.78 -3.28
CA SER A 100 7.81 -12.58 -2.19
C SER A 100 8.60 -11.73 -1.18
N VAL A 101 8.88 -10.47 -1.51
CA VAL A 101 9.62 -9.49 -0.70
C VAL A 101 8.78 -8.98 0.47
N LEU A 102 7.47 -8.76 0.29
CA LEU A 102 6.61 -8.22 1.35
C LEU A 102 6.52 -9.13 2.61
N PRO A 103 6.34 -10.47 2.48
CA PRO A 103 6.48 -11.37 3.62
C PRO A 103 7.84 -11.28 4.32
N ALA A 104 8.94 -11.06 3.59
CA ALA A 104 10.26 -10.90 4.17
C ALA A 104 10.41 -9.56 4.93
N PHE A 105 9.82 -8.50 4.39
CA PHE A 105 9.72 -7.21 5.05
C PHE A 105 8.98 -7.33 6.40
N TYR A 106 7.82 -8.00 6.45
CA TYR A 106 7.12 -8.17 7.72
C TYR A 106 7.85 -9.07 8.73
N ARG A 107 8.60 -10.08 8.25
CA ARG A 107 9.51 -10.86 9.12
C ARG A 107 10.58 -9.98 9.76
N LEU A 108 11.17 -9.06 9.01
CA LEU A 108 12.15 -8.11 9.52
C LEU A 108 11.57 -7.20 10.61
N TYR A 109 10.28 -6.86 10.52
CA TYR A 109 9.55 -6.07 11.51
C TYR A 109 8.97 -6.89 12.68
N GLY A 110 9.29 -8.19 12.77
CA GLY A 110 8.97 -9.04 13.92
C GLY A 110 7.78 -10.00 13.72
N ALA A 111 7.06 -9.91 12.59
CA ALA A 111 5.97 -10.85 12.32
C ALA A 111 6.49 -12.26 12.04
N LYS A 112 5.80 -13.28 12.54
CA LYS A 112 6.13 -14.68 12.25
C LYS A 112 5.39 -15.11 11.01
N VAL A 113 5.97 -14.86 9.83
CA VAL A 113 5.38 -15.20 8.53
C VAL A 113 6.02 -16.45 7.94
N GLY A 114 5.20 -17.47 7.69
CA GLY A 114 5.57 -18.75 7.11
C GLY A 114 6.15 -18.68 5.70
N ARG A 115 6.52 -19.85 5.18
CA ARG A 115 6.99 -20.05 3.81
C ARG A 115 5.82 -20.01 2.85
N GLY A 116 6.04 -19.41 1.68
CA GLY A 116 5.04 -19.43 0.62
C GLY A 116 3.79 -18.57 0.87
N VAL A 117 3.79 -17.76 1.93
CA VAL A 117 2.69 -16.83 2.21
C VAL A 117 2.62 -15.78 1.12
N PHE A 118 1.43 -15.62 0.55
CA PHE A 118 1.11 -14.56 -0.40
C PHE A 118 0.39 -13.42 0.33
N ILE A 119 0.87 -12.20 0.13
CA ILE A 119 0.26 -10.99 0.69
C ILE A 119 0.12 -10.00 -0.46
N GLU A 120 -1.11 -9.69 -0.83
CA GLU A 120 -1.38 -8.66 -1.83
C GLU A 120 -1.35 -7.25 -1.22
N ASP A 121 -2.26 -6.99 -0.29
CA ASP A 121 -2.41 -5.72 0.40
C ASP A 121 -3.00 -6.00 1.79
N CYS A 122 -2.23 -5.72 2.84
CA CYS A 122 -2.67 -5.93 4.21
C CYS A 122 -2.20 -4.83 5.15
N VAL A 123 -3.02 -4.53 6.15
CA VAL A 123 -2.67 -3.66 7.25
C VAL A 123 -2.44 -4.54 8.48
N LEU A 124 -1.18 -4.60 8.95
CA LEU A 124 -0.82 -5.29 10.18
C LEU A 124 -0.62 -4.25 11.27
N GLY A 125 -1.45 -4.17 12.32
CA GLY A 125 -1.31 -3.14 13.35
C GLY A 125 0.01 -3.23 14.12
N THR A 126 0.31 -4.41 14.68
CA THR A 126 1.55 -4.67 15.42
C THR A 126 2.19 -5.96 14.90
N PRO A 127 3.16 -5.89 13.96
CA PRO A 127 3.72 -7.06 13.30
C PRO A 127 4.21 -8.15 14.25
N GLU A 128 4.84 -7.78 15.37
CA GLU A 128 5.38 -8.70 16.38
C GLU A 128 4.33 -9.63 17.02
N LEU A 129 3.05 -9.27 16.96
CA LEU A 129 1.92 -10.04 17.50
C LEU A 129 1.22 -10.90 16.43
N VAL A 130 1.67 -10.83 15.18
CA VAL A 130 1.05 -11.53 14.05
C VAL A 130 1.83 -12.80 13.69
N HIS A 131 1.09 -13.90 13.57
CA HIS A 131 1.59 -15.20 13.14
C HIS A 131 0.80 -15.68 11.92
N LEU A 132 1.48 -15.90 10.80
CA LEU A 132 0.92 -16.46 9.58
C LEU A 132 1.60 -17.80 9.29
N GLY A 133 0.81 -18.87 9.19
CA GLY A 133 1.29 -20.20 8.82
C GLY A 133 1.79 -20.28 7.38
N ASP A 134 2.33 -21.45 7.01
CA ASP A 134 2.85 -21.67 5.66
C ASP A 134 1.72 -21.64 4.61
N GLY A 135 1.97 -21.01 3.46
CA GLY A 135 1.04 -20.98 2.34
C GLY A 135 -0.26 -20.20 2.58
N CYS A 136 -0.33 -19.34 3.61
CA CYS A 136 -1.47 -18.43 3.77
C CYS A 136 -1.58 -17.47 2.58
N VAL A 137 -2.82 -17.09 2.25
CA VAL A 137 -3.12 -16.12 1.21
C VAL A 137 -3.89 -14.97 1.84
N LEU A 138 -3.31 -13.78 1.84
CA LEU A 138 -3.96 -12.55 2.27
C LEU A 138 -4.28 -11.74 1.01
N GLU A 139 -5.57 -11.68 0.68
CA GLU A 139 -6.08 -10.88 -0.44
C GLU A 139 -6.07 -9.38 -0.11
N GLY A 140 -6.48 -8.56 -1.07
CA GLY A 140 -6.37 -7.11 -0.96
C GLY A 140 -7.20 -6.49 0.18
N GLY A 141 -6.57 -5.59 0.96
CA GLY A 141 -7.18 -4.80 2.03
C GLY A 141 -7.50 -5.57 3.32
N VAL A 142 -6.86 -6.72 3.55
CA VAL A 142 -7.03 -7.46 4.82
C VAL A 142 -6.47 -6.64 5.98
N LEU A 143 -7.23 -6.51 7.06
CA LEU A 143 -6.82 -5.83 8.30
C LEU A 143 -6.60 -6.87 9.41
N LEU A 144 -5.37 -6.95 9.92
CA LEU A 144 -5.04 -7.71 11.13
C LEU A 144 -4.72 -6.73 12.26
N GLU A 145 -5.68 -6.55 13.16
CA GLU A 145 -5.61 -5.60 14.27
C GLU A 145 -5.25 -6.32 15.57
N SER A 146 -4.03 -6.09 16.06
CA SER A 146 -3.50 -6.70 17.28
C SER A 146 -3.60 -5.80 18.51
N MET A 147 -4.26 -4.64 18.38
CA MET A 147 -4.42 -3.67 19.45
C MET A 147 -5.85 -3.14 19.45
N VAL A 148 -6.50 -3.13 20.60
CA VAL A 148 -7.84 -2.53 20.77
C VAL A 148 -7.83 -1.58 21.96
N VAL A 149 -8.32 -0.36 21.74
CA VAL A 149 -8.57 0.62 22.81
C VAL A 149 -9.98 0.39 23.34
N ARG A 150 -10.10 0.14 24.64
CA ARG A 150 -11.37 -0.07 25.34
C ARG A 150 -11.83 1.21 26.02
N GLY A 151 -13.14 1.31 26.26
CA GLY A 151 -13.76 2.48 26.91
C GLY A 151 -13.43 2.65 28.40
N ASP A 152 -12.75 1.68 29.01
CA ASP A 152 -12.33 1.66 30.42
C ASP A 152 -10.92 2.21 30.63
N GLU A 153 -10.46 3.11 29.75
CA GLU A 153 -9.08 3.61 29.73
C GLU A 153 -8.02 2.49 29.65
N SER A 154 -8.34 1.34 29.04
CA SER A 154 -7.40 0.26 28.85
C SER A 154 -7.12 0.00 27.38
N ILE A 155 -5.86 -0.34 27.07
CA ILE A 155 -5.44 -0.79 25.75
C ILE A 155 -5.08 -2.27 25.88
N ARG A 156 -5.68 -3.10 25.03
CA ARG A 156 -5.38 -4.52 24.95
C ARG A 156 -4.52 -4.81 23.74
N PHE A 157 -3.37 -5.41 23.97
CA PHE A 157 -2.52 -6.01 22.94
C PHE A 157 -2.76 -7.51 22.92
N GLY A 158 -3.13 -8.04 21.75
CA GLY A 158 -3.49 -9.44 21.57
C GLY A 158 -2.84 -10.04 20.34
N SER A 159 -2.49 -11.33 20.42
CA SER A 159 -1.86 -12.01 19.29
C SER A 159 -2.89 -12.43 18.24
N VAL A 160 -2.53 -12.32 16.96
CA VAL A 160 -3.33 -12.83 15.84
C VAL A 160 -2.61 -14.00 15.21
N ARG A 161 -3.23 -15.18 15.22
CA ARG A 161 -2.65 -16.41 14.66
C ARG A 161 -3.51 -16.95 13.54
N VAL A 162 -2.91 -17.11 12.36
CA VAL A 162 -3.55 -17.67 11.17
C VAL A 162 -2.84 -18.95 10.79
N GLY A 163 -3.57 -20.07 10.73
CA GLY A 163 -3.03 -21.38 10.39
C GLY A 163 -2.58 -21.48 8.93
N ALA A 164 -1.75 -22.50 8.65
CA ALA A 164 -1.24 -22.79 7.31
C ALA A 164 -2.36 -23.02 6.28
N ARG A 165 -2.11 -22.62 5.02
CA ARG A 165 -3.03 -22.75 3.87
C ARG A 165 -4.39 -22.07 4.06
N THR A 166 -4.48 -21.12 4.98
CA THR A 166 -5.69 -20.34 5.22
C THR A 166 -5.74 -19.12 4.29
N VAL A 167 -6.93 -18.85 3.76
CA VAL A 167 -7.21 -17.72 2.88
C VAL A 167 -8.00 -16.67 3.65
N LEU A 168 -7.52 -15.43 3.64
CA LEU A 168 -8.24 -14.26 4.12
C LEU A 168 -8.67 -13.44 2.91
N GLY A 169 -9.98 -13.38 2.68
CA GLY A 169 -10.58 -12.75 1.52
C GLY A 169 -10.48 -11.22 1.52
N VAL A 170 -10.79 -10.61 0.38
CA VAL A 170 -10.75 -9.15 0.17
C VAL A 170 -11.43 -8.39 1.31
N SER A 171 -10.73 -7.43 1.89
CA SER A 171 -11.24 -6.57 2.97
C SER A 171 -11.75 -7.32 4.22
N ALA A 172 -11.30 -8.55 4.46
CA ALA A 172 -11.57 -9.25 5.71
C ALA A 172 -10.82 -8.57 6.87
N THR A 173 -11.45 -8.54 8.05
CA THR A 173 -10.90 -7.92 9.26
C THR A 173 -10.79 -8.95 10.38
N VAL A 174 -9.67 -8.95 11.08
CA VAL A 174 -9.37 -9.87 12.18
C VAL A 174 -8.84 -9.08 13.37
N ASP A 175 -9.55 -9.17 14.49
CA ASP A 175 -9.22 -8.45 15.72
C ASP A 175 -8.18 -9.17 16.59
N CYS A 176 -7.90 -8.56 17.76
CA CYS A 176 -7.00 -9.07 18.78
C CYS A 176 -7.34 -10.47 19.28
N ASP A 177 -6.34 -11.21 19.77
CA ASP A 177 -6.52 -12.51 20.44
C ASP A 177 -7.30 -13.55 19.62
N VAL A 178 -7.17 -13.50 18.30
CA VAL A 178 -7.82 -14.45 17.38
C VAL A 178 -6.86 -15.58 17.00
N GLU A 179 -7.38 -16.80 17.01
CA GLU A 179 -6.72 -17.99 16.44
C GLU A 179 -7.59 -18.60 15.33
N ILE A 180 -7.09 -18.56 14.10
CA ILE A 180 -7.71 -19.20 12.93
C ILE A 180 -6.95 -20.49 12.62
N GLY A 181 -7.68 -21.59 12.49
CA GLY A 181 -7.14 -22.90 12.13
C GLY A 181 -6.46 -22.94 10.75
N THR A 182 -5.91 -24.10 10.42
CA THR A 182 -5.31 -24.40 9.11
C THR A 182 -6.40 -24.68 8.08
N GLU A 183 -6.13 -24.36 6.81
CA GLU A 183 -7.02 -24.61 5.67
C GLU A 183 -8.40 -23.97 5.83
N CYS A 184 -8.46 -22.81 6.49
CA CYS A 184 -9.70 -22.06 6.63
C CYS A 184 -9.88 -21.07 5.47
N ILE A 185 -11.13 -20.70 5.20
CA ILE A 185 -11.46 -19.62 4.27
C ILE A 185 -12.25 -18.58 5.04
N VAL A 186 -11.70 -17.38 5.17
CA VAL A 186 -12.46 -16.21 5.63
C VAL A 186 -12.91 -15.46 4.41
N GLU A 187 -14.21 -15.45 4.11
CA GLU A 187 -14.72 -14.80 2.90
C GLU A 187 -14.46 -13.28 2.91
N SER A 188 -14.60 -12.67 1.74
CA SER A 188 -14.47 -11.22 1.58
C SER A 188 -15.44 -10.48 2.49
N LEU A 189 -15.01 -9.35 3.05
CA LEU A 189 -15.78 -8.50 3.98
C LEU A 189 -16.21 -9.18 5.29
N CYS A 190 -15.69 -10.36 5.61
CA CYS A 190 -15.90 -10.98 6.92
C CYS A 190 -15.16 -10.22 8.03
N HIS A 191 -15.75 -10.25 9.23
CA HIS A 191 -15.13 -9.72 10.44
C HIS A 191 -15.01 -10.84 11.49
N VAL A 192 -13.80 -11.06 11.98
CA VAL A 192 -13.49 -12.05 13.02
C VAL A 192 -13.23 -11.32 14.34
N PRO A 193 -14.18 -11.38 15.30
CA PRO A 193 -14.14 -10.55 16.50
C PRO A 193 -13.07 -11.01 17.50
N CYS A 194 -12.63 -10.08 18.37
CA CYS A 194 -11.55 -10.34 19.33
C CYS A 194 -11.84 -11.57 20.22
N GLY A 195 -10.84 -12.42 20.42
CA GLY A 195 -10.96 -13.65 21.22
C GLY A 195 -11.51 -14.88 20.47
N SER A 196 -11.83 -14.76 19.18
CA SER A 196 -12.38 -15.88 18.39
C SER A 196 -11.37 -17.01 18.17
N ARG A 197 -11.86 -18.25 18.23
CA ARG A 197 -11.12 -19.46 17.87
C ARG A 197 -11.85 -20.19 16.75
N ILE A 198 -11.29 -20.15 15.54
CA ILE A 198 -11.89 -20.77 14.35
C ILE A 198 -11.24 -22.15 14.15
N PRO A 199 -12.02 -23.24 14.15
CA PRO A 199 -11.49 -24.58 13.89
C PRO A 199 -10.83 -24.69 12.52
N ARG A 200 -10.02 -25.74 12.33
CA ARG A 200 -9.40 -26.06 11.02
C ARG A 200 -10.48 -26.35 9.97
N LYS A 201 -10.15 -26.20 8.68
CA LYS A 201 -11.04 -26.52 7.54
C LYS A 201 -12.42 -25.84 7.62
N THR A 202 -12.48 -24.64 8.19
CA THR A 202 -13.73 -23.90 8.37
C THR A 202 -13.83 -22.78 7.35
N THR A 203 -15.01 -22.64 6.73
CA THR A 203 -15.33 -21.48 5.89
C THR A 203 -16.20 -20.50 6.68
N LEU A 204 -15.73 -19.27 6.86
CA LEU A 204 -16.47 -18.19 7.50
C LEU A 204 -17.12 -17.31 6.43
N LYS A 205 -18.44 -17.12 6.56
CA LYS A 205 -19.24 -16.30 5.66
C LYS A 205 -19.96 -15.19 6.42
N GLY A 206 -19.97 -13.98 5.86
CA GLY A 206 -20.69 -12.81 6.38
C GLY A 206 -20.06 -12.10 7.58
N THR A 207 -20.72 -11.04 8.04
CA THR A 207 -20.33 -10.25 9.22
C THR A 207 -20.96 -10.90 10.45
N LEU A 208 -20.15 -11.58 11.28
CA LEU A 208 -20.50 -12.32 12.50
C LEU A 208 -21.07 -13.75 12.35
N ALA A 209 -20.34 -14.69 12.95
CA ALA A 209 -20.81 -15.85 13.73
C ALA A 209 -21.63 -16.97 13.07
N ARG A 210 -22.04 -16.90 11.80
CA ARG A 210 -22.46 -18.11 11.07
C ARG A 210 -21.25 -18.73 10.38
N ALA A 211 -20.43 -19.42 11.17
CA ALA A 211 -19.60 -20.49 10.63
C ALA A 211 -20.55 -21.49 9.99
N THR A 212 -20.74 -21.38 8.67
CA THR A 212 -21.38 -22.44 7.93
C THR A 212 -20.28 -23.45 7.70
N PHE A 213 -20.37 -24.59 8.38
CA PHE A 213 -19.56 -25.76 8.09
C PHE A 213 -20.01 -26.29 6.73
N GLY A 214 -19.59 -25.62 5.68
CA GLY A 214 -19.74 -26.11 4.33
C GLY A 214 -18.56 -27.03 4.03
N ASP A 215 -18.86 -28.24 3.56
CA ASP A 215 -17.93 -29.12 2.86
C ASP A 215 -17.53 -28.53 1.49
N GLY A 216 -17.14 -27.25 1.48
CA GLY A 216 -16.57 -26.60 0.32
C GLY A 216 -15.22 -27.24 0.08
N SER A 217 -15.20 -28.29 -0.72
CA SER A 217 -13.98 -28.90 -1.21
C SER A 217 -13.24 -27.86 -2.04
N ILE A 218 -12.21 -27.27 -1.45
CA ILE A 218 -11.17 -26.64 -2.25
C ILE A 218 -10.64 -27.77 -3.14
N GLN A 219 -10.81 -27.65 -4.46
CA GLN A 219 -10.02 -28.48 -5.36
C GLN A 219 -8.56 -28.18 -5.04
N GLU A 220 -7.92 -29.08 -4.30
CA GLU A 220 -6.50 -29.05 -4.02
C GLU A 220 -5.76 -29.14 -5.34
N ARG A 221 -5.47 -27.99 -5.95
CA ARG A 221 -4.31 -27.92 -6.83
C ARG A 221 -3.12 -27.99 -5.91
N GLU A 222 -2.38 -29.09 -5.98
CA GLU A 222 -1.06 -29.20 -5.37
C GLU A 222 -0.32 -27.90 -5.64
N ALA A 223 0.04 -27.19 -4.56
CA ALA A 223 0.88 -26.01 -4.68
C ALA A 223 2.17 -26.50 -5.35
N GLY A 224 2.36 -26.11 -6.62
CA GLY A 224 3.58 -26.41 -7.35
C GLY A 224 4.79 -26.00 -6.49
N PRO A 225 5.93 -26.69 -6.66
CA PRO A 225 7.11 -26.46 -5.82
C PRO A 225 7.37 -24.95 -5.72
N HIS A 226 7.38 -24.41 -4.50
CA HIS A 226 7.63 -22.99 -4.26
C HIS A 226 8.96 -22.61 -4.91
N CYS A 227 8.88 -22.09 -6.14
CA CYS A 227 10.04 -21.74 -6.93
C CYS A 227 10.61 -20.41 -6.41
N ARG A 228 11.15 -20.42 -5.18
CA ARG A 228 12.11 -19.41 -4.72
C ARG A 228 13.46 -19.65 -5.39
N SER A 229 13.47 -19.74 -6.72
CA SER A 229 14.73 -19.60 -7.44
C SER A 229 15.20 -18.17 -7.21
N MET A 230 16.48 -18.01 -6.87
CA MET A 230 17.09 -16.68 -6.72
C MET A 230 16.88 -15.82 -7.98
N ARG A 231 16.69 -16.47 -9.15
CA ARG A 231 16.32 -15.82 -10.42
C ARG A 231 14.96 -15.12 -10.36
N ILE A 232 13.95 -15.73 -9.74
CA ILE A 232 12.60 -15.16 -9.61
C ILE A 232 12.63 -13.98 -8.64
N VAL A 233 13.34 -14.10 -7.50
CA VAL A 233 13.51 -12.98 -6.57
C VAL A 233 14.26 -11.82 -7.23
N ALA A 234 15.32 -12.11 -7.99
CA ALA A 234 16.04 -11.08 -8.75
C ALA A 234 15.14 -10.41 -9.80
N LEU A 235 14.31 -11.18 -10.50
CA LEU A 235 13.32 -10.66 -11.45
C LEU A 235 12.27 -9.80 -10.74
N GLU A 236 11.76 -10.21 -9.58
CA GLU A 236 10.86 -9.41 -8.74
C GLU A 236 11.52 -8.08 -8.37
N CYS A 237 12.74 -8.09 -7.84
CA CYS A 237 13.48 -6.88 -7.49
C CYS A 237 13.67 -5.94 -8.70
N LEU A 238 14.05 -6.48 -9.87
CA LEU A 238 14.16 -5.71 -11.10
C LEU A 238 12.82 -5.11 -11.51
N LEU A 239 11.75 -5.90 -11.50
CA LEU A 239 10.43 -5.45 -11.90
C LEU A 239 9.79 -4.49 -10.90
N ILE A 240 10.12 -4.58 -9.60
CA ILE A 240 9.78 -3.56 -8.60
C ILE A 240 10.40 -2.22 -9.02
N LEU A 241 11.68 -2.19 -9.39
CA LEU A 241 12.34 -0.95 -9.84
C LEU A 241 11.70 -0.40 -11.11
N VAL A 242 11.52 -1.25 -12.14
CA VAL A 242 10.93 -0.86 -13.43
C VAL A 242 9.48 -0.38 -13.28
N ALA A 243 8.66 -1.05 -12.47
CA ALA A 243 7.27 -0.68 -12.23
C ALA A 243 7.12 0.66 -11.47
N ASN A 244 8.16 1.10 -10.75
CA ASN A 244 8.18 2.39 -10.07
C ASN A 244 8.75 3.54 -10.93
N VAL A 245 9.29 3.28 -12.11
CA VAL A 245 9.79 4.32 -13.05
C VAL A 245 8.72 5.39 -13.36
N PRO A 246 7.44 5.05 -13.66
CA PRO A 246 6.39 6.04 -13.86
C PRO A 246 6.20 7.00 -12.68
N ARG A 247 6.25 6.46 -11.45
CA ARG A 247 6.13 7.25 -10.22
C ARG A 247 7.34 8.17 -10.05
N LEU A 248 8.54 7.64 -10.30
CA LEU A 248 9.78 8.41 -10.25
C LEU A 248 9.77 9.57 -11.27
N VAL A 249 9.40 9.31 -12.52
CA VAL A 249 9.28 10.35 -13.56
C VAL A 249 8.30 11.44 -13.13
N SER A 250 7.13 11.05 -12.62
CA SER A 250 6.14 12.00 -12.11
C SER A 250 6.72 12.86 -10.97
N THR A 251 7.40 12.26 -10.01
CA THR A 251 8.06 12.97 -8.91
C THR A 251 9.15 13.92 -9.40
N LEU A 252 9.97 13.52 -10.38
CA LEU A 252 11.01 14.37 -10.96
C LEU A 252 10.42 15.59 -11.68
N VAL A 253 9.30 15.45 -12.39
CA VAL A 253 8.60 16.59 -13.01
C VAL A 253 8.08 17.56 -11.95
N ASN A 254 7.49 17.05 -10.85
CA ASN A 254 7.05 17.91 -9.74
C ASN A 254 8.24 18.64 -9.10
N LEU A 255 9.35 17.94 -8.87
CA LEU A 255 10.56 18.53 -8.31
C LEU A 255 11.14 19.61 -9.23
N ALA A 256 11.21 19.35 -10.54
CA ALA A 256 11.68 20.31 -11.53
C ALA A 256 10.82 21.58 -11.56
N ALA A 257 9.49 21.43 -11.45
CA ALA A 257 8.57 22.57 -11.37
C ALA A 257 8.82 23.42 -10.11
N ILE A 258 9.05 22.79 -8.95
CA ILE A 258 9.41 23.49 -7.71
C ILE A 258 10.72 24.24 -7.89
N VAL A 259 11.77 23.58 -8.39
CA VAL A 259 13.09 24.21 -8.63
C VAL A 259 12.96 25.41 -9.58
N LEU A 260 12.13 25.30 -10.62
CA LEU A 260 11.90 26.36 -11.60
C LEU A 260 11.20 27.59 -11.00
N VAL A 261 10.26 27.40 -10.07
CA VAL A 261 9.65 28.52 -9.34
C VAL A 261 10.69 29.22 -8.46
N PHE A 262 11.48 28.46 -7.70
CA PHE A 262 12.53 29.01 -6.84
C PHE A 262 13.68 29.67 -7.61
N SER A 263 13.89 29.33 -8.89
CA SER A 263 14.92 29.97 -9.71
C SER A 263 14.50 31.34 -10.25
N HIS A 264 13.20 31.62 -10.37
CA HIS A 264 12.68 32.86 -10.94
C HIS A 264 12.03 33.80 -9.92
N VAL A 265 11.64 33.29 -8.75
CA VAL A 265 10.90 34.06 -7.74
C VAL A 265 11.69 34.09 -6.44
N GLU A 266 11.96 35.29 -5.95
CA GLU A 266 12.75 35.51 -4.72
C GLU A 266 11.85 35.69 -3.49
N SER A 267 10.65 36.25 -3.68
CA SER A 267 9.68 36.41 -2.60
C SER A 267 9.14 35.06 -2.14
N VAL A 268 9.41 34.72 -0.88
CA VAL A 268 8.93 33.48 -0.23
C VAL A 268 7.40 33.39 -0.29
N ALA A 269 6.70 34.50 -0.07
CA ALA A 269 5.24 34.55 -0.14
C ALA A 269 4.71 34.26 -1.55
N ALA A 270 5.36 34.83 -2.58
CA ALA A 270 4.99 34.59 -3.97
C ALA A 270 5.28 33.15 -4.40
N VAL A 271 6.42 32.57 -3.98
CA VAL A 271 6.74 31.15 -4.20
C VAL A 271 5.66 30.26 -3.58
N PHE A 272 5.27 30.53 -2.33
CA PHE A 272 4.25 29.74 -1.65
C PHE A 272 2.92 29.80 -2.40
N LEU A 273 2.48 30.99 -2.82
CA LEU A 273 1.23 31.19 -3.56
C LEU A 273 1.25 30.50 -4.92
N LEU A 274 2.35 30.63 -5.69
CA LEU A 274 2.50 29.98 -6.99
C LEU A 274 2.55 28.46 -6.88
N VAL A 275 3.27 27.91 -5.89
CA VAL A 275 3.33 26.48 -5.65
C VAL A 275 1.96 25.96 -5.18
N ALA A 276 1.28 26.65 -4.27
CA ALA A 276 -0.03 26.23 -3.78
C ALA A 276 -1.10 26.22 -4.88
N LEU A 277 -1.16 27.27 -5.71
CA LEU A 277 -2.12 27.37 -6.82
C LEU A 277 -1.73 26.49 -8.01
N GLY A 278 -0.43 26.34 -8.29
CA GLY A 278 0.09 25.54 -9.39
C GLY A 278 0.15 24.04 -9.10
N ALA A 279 0.24 23.63 -7.82
CA ALA A 279 0.41 22.23 -7.43
C ALA A 279 -0.62 21.28 -8.03
N PRO A 280 -1.94 21.57 -8.05
CA PRO A 280 -2.93 20.69 -8.69
C PRO A 280 -2.66 20.51 -10.19
N VAL A 281 -2.31 21.58 -10.90
CA VAL A 281 -2.05 21.54 -12.35
C VAL A 281 -0.78 20.75 -12.64
N VAL A 282 0.32 21.07 -11.95
CA VAL A 282 1.59 20.34 -12.08
C VAL A 282 1.43 18.87 -11.71
N ARG A 283 0.61 18.56 -10.70
CA ARG A 283 0.28 17.19 -10.29
C ARG A 283 -0.44 16.43 -11.39
N ILE A 284 -1.42 17.03 -12.06
CA ILE A 284 -2.14 16.40 -13.18
C ILE A 284 -1.18 16.17 -14.35
N LEU A 285 -0.44 17.20 -14.77
CA LEU A 285 0.50 17.10 -15.90
C LEU A 285 1.59 16.06 -15.66
N SER A 286 2.23 16.07 -14.49
CA SER A 286 3.22 15.07 -14.11
C SER A 286 2.64 13.65 -14.03
N SER A 287 1.36 13.51 -13.71
CA SER A 287 0.67 12.21 -13.70
C SER A 287 0.35 11.71 -15.10
N LEU A 288 0.02 12.60 -16.04
CA LEU A 288 -0.15 12.25 -17.45
C LEU A 288 1.17 11.82 -18.09
N VAL A 289 2.27 12.52 -17.77
CA VAL A 289 3.62 12.12 -18.22
C VAL A 289 3.99 10.75 -17.64
N GLY A 290 3.87 10.57 -16.32
CA GLY A 290 4.13 9.28 -15.67
C GLY A 290 3.23 8.16 -16.21
N GLY A 291 1.94 8.43 -16.40
CA GLY A 291 0.97 7.49 -16.96
C GLY A 291 1.30 7.09 -18.39
N SER A 292 1.81 8.00 -19.21
CA SER A 292 2.26 7.69 -20.58
C SER A 292 3.46 6.75 -20.57
N VAL A 293 4.43 6.99 -19.68
CA VAL A 293 5.57 6.08 -19.46
C VAL A 293 5.07 4.71 -18.99
N ALA A 294 4.09 4.66 -18.08
CA ALA A 294 3.49 3.42 -17.62
C ALA A 294 2.86 2.61 -18.77
N VAL A 295 2.10 3.25 -19.67
CA VAL A 295 1.51 2.59 -20.84
C VAL A 295 2.58 1.92 -21.70
N VAL A 296 3.66 2.67 -22.02
CA VAL A 296 4.75 2.18 -22.88
C VAL A 296 5.47 0.99 -22.24
N LEU A 297 5.84 1.10 -20.96
CA LEU A 297 6.56 0.04 -20.25
C LEU A 297 5.69 -1.19 -19.98
N ARG A 298 4.37 -1.01 -19.83
CA ARG A 298 3.42 -2.09 -19.52
C ARG A 298 3.15 -2.99 -20.72
N TRP A 299 3.14 -2.43 -21.93
CA TRP A 299 2.76 -3.14 -23.16
C TRP A 299 3.51 -4.46 -23.42
N PRO A 300 4.86 -4.54 -23.33
CA PRO A 300 5.57 -5.81 -23.52
C PRO A 300 5.27 -6.82 -22.40
N LEU A 301 5.03 -6.37 -21.18
CA LEU A 301 4.80 -7.23 -20.01
C LEU A 301 3.47 -7.99 -20.11
N ILE A 302 2.40 -7.33 -20.54
CA ILE A 302 1.10 -7.98 -20.76
C ILE A 302 1.22 -9.05 -21.83
N ARG A 303 1.87 -8.74 -22.96
CA ARG A 303 2.04 -9.68 -24.08
C ARG A 303 2.78 -10.94 -23.65
N ALA A 304 3.84 -10.78 -22.86
CA ALA A 304 4.61 -11.90 -22.32
C ALA A 304 3.88 -12.67 -21.20
N GLY A 305 2.94 -12.02 -20.50
CA GLY A 305 2.19 -12.57 -19.37
C GLY A 305 0.85 -13.22 -19.70
N LYS A 306 0.40 -13.25 -20.97
CA LYS A 306 -0.92 -13.79 -21.36
C LYS A 306 -1.06 -15.29 -21.05
N LYS A 307 -1.73 -15.63 -19.94
CA LYS A 307 -2.31 -16.95 -19.66
C LYS A 307 -3.47 -16.82 -18.65
N LYS A 308 -4.50 -17.67 -18.78
CA LYS A 308 -5.70 -17.68 -17.92
C LYS A 308 -5.37 -17.89 -16.43
N SER A 309 -4.42 -18.78 -16.13
CA SER A 309 -3.93 -19.04 -14.77
C SER A 309 -2.42 -19.22 -14.75
N SER A 310 -1.78 -18.69 -13.72
CA SER A 310 -0.33 -18.77 -13.49
C SER A 310 -0.07 -19.16 -12.05
N GLU A 311 0.92 -20.01 -11.84
CA GLU A 311 1.40 -20.33 -10.49
C GLU A 311 1.93 -19.07 -9.80
N LEU A 312 1.67 -18.99 -8.50
CA LEU A 312 2.20 -17.95 -7.62
C LEU A 312 3.72 -17.90 -7.70
N TYR A 313 4.27 -16.69 -7.80
CA TYR A 313 5.72 -16.46 -7.95
C TYR A 313 6.36 -17.11 -9.19
N SER A 314 5.60 -17.39 -10.25
CA SER A 314 6.17 -17.72 -11.56
C SER A 314 6.59 -16.46 -12.33
N THR A 315 7.51 -16.58 -13.30
CA THR A 315 7.92 -15.46 -14.18
C THR A 315 6.71 -14.74 -14.79
N ARG A 316 5.71 -15.50 -15.25
CA ARG A 316 4.49 -14.96 -15.86
C ARG A 316 3.64 -14.19 -14.85
N PHE A 317 3.51 -14.73 -13.65
CA PHE A 317 2.84 -14.05 -12.54
C PHE A 317 3.54 -12.72 -12.24
N THR A 318 4.88 -12.71 -12.12
CA THR A 318 5.64 -11.48 -11.82
C THR A 318 5.53 -10.44 -12.94
N LEU A 319 5.52 -10.85 -14.21
CA LEU A 319 5.31 -9.95 -15.34
C LEU A 319 3.91 -9.31 -15.32
N ARG A 320 2.87 -10.11 -15.05
CA ARG A 320 1.49 -9.61 -14.90
C ARG A 320 1.36 -8.67 -13.70
N TRP A 321 1.99 -9.03 -12.57
CA TRP A 321 2.06 -8.18 -11.38
C TRP A 321 2.70 -6.82 -11.69
N ALA A 322 3.84 -6.79 -12.39
CA ALA A 322 4.52 -5.55 -12.75
C ALA A 322 3.65 -4.69 -13.69
N ALA A 323 2.96 -5.32 -14.63
CA ALA A 323 2.01 -4.65 -15.51
C ALA A 323 0.83 -4.04 -14.74
N LEU A 324 0.37 -4.70 -13.67
CA LEU A 324 -0.66 -4.19 -12.76
C LEU A 324 -0.17 -2.96 -11.99
N GLN A 325 1.05 -3.02 -11.46
CA GLN A 325 1.65 -1.91 -10.71
C GLN A 325 1.83 -0.65 -11.56
N MET A 326 2.19 -0.80 -12.84
CA MET A 326 2.28 0.30 -13.80
C MET A 326 0.92 0.95 -14.05
N PHE A 327 -0.13 0.14 -14.23
CA PHE A 327 -1.49 0.65 -14.35
C PHE A 327 -1.91 1.42 -13.09
N GLN A 328 -1.67 0.85 -11.91
CA GLN A 328 -1.95 1.51 -10.63
C GLN A 328 -1.17 2.82 -10.47
N ALA A 329 0.08 2.87 -10.92
CA ALA A 329 0.89 4.09 -10.92
C ALA A 329 0.29 5.20 -11.81
N ALA A 330 -0.33 4.83 -12.94
CA ALA A 330 -0.97 5.76 -13.87
C ALA A 330 -2.33 6.26 -13.35
N ILE A 331 -3.15 5.38 -12.79
CA ILE A 331 -4.54 5.70 -12.44
C ILE A 331 -4.69 6.40 -11.09
N MET A 332 -3.95 5.99 -10.04
CA MET A 332 -4.15 6.52 -8.68
C MET A 332 -4.05 8.05 -8.58
N PRO A 333 -3.04 8.70 -9.19
CA PRO A 333 -2.96 10.15 -9.18
C PRO A 333 -4.13 10.88 -9.84
N LEU A 334 -4.78 10.23 -10.80
CA LEU A 334 -5.85 10.76 -11.62
C LEU A 334 -7.22 10.26 -11.16
N GLN A 335 -7.27 9.49 -10.07
CA GLN A 335 -8.52 8.99 -9.49
C GLN A 335 -9.41 10.18 -9.08
N GLY A 336 -10.68 10.12 -9.47
CA GLY A 336 -11.63 11.22 -9.29
C GLY A 336 -11.56 12.33 -10.36
N PHE A 337 -10.55 12.35 -11.22
CA PHE A 337 -10.49 13.25 -12.37
C PHE A 337 -11.10 12.62 -13.63
N VAL A 338 -11.58 13.45 -14.55
CA VAL A 338 -12.13 13.02 -15.85
C VAL A 338 -11.13 12.18 -16.66
N PHE A 339 -9.82 12.44 -16.49
CA PHE A 339 -8.74 11.73 -17.18
C PHE A 339 -8.55 10.27 -16.75
N SER A 340 -9.02 9.85 -15.56
CA SER A 340 -8.93 8.45 -15.11
C SER A 340 -9.49 7.46 -16.12
N ARG A 341 -10.61 7.80 -16.77
CA ARG A 341 -11.28 6.95 -17.77
C ARG A 341 -10.45 6.75 -19.02
N LEU A 342 -9.79 7.83 -19.46
CA LEU A 342 -8.87 7.78 -20.60
C LEU A 342 -7.70 6.83 -20.28
N VAL A 343 -7.16 6.90 -19.06
CA VAL A 343 -6.08 5.99 -18.62
C VAL A 343 -6.55 4.54 -18.61
N VAL A 344 -7.74 4.22 -18.08
CA VAL A 344 -8.30 2.86 -18.13
C VAL A 344 -8.39 2.36 -19.57
N ARG A 345 -8.89 3.17 -20.49
CA ARG A 345 -9.04 2.82 -21.91
C ARG A 345 -7.69 2.62 -22.60
N MET A 346 -6.69 3.49 -22.34
CA MET A 346 -5.31 3.30 -22.85
C MET A 346 -4.67 2.01 -22.35
N HIS A 347 -5.11 1.51 -21.18
CA HIS A 347 -4.65 0.27 -20.59
C HIS A 347 -5.49 -0.96 -21.01
N GLY A 348 -6.40 -0.79 -21.98
CA GLY A 348 -7.17 -1.88 -22.58
C GLY A 348 -8.49 -2.20 -21.89
N GLY A 349 -8.94 -1.37 -20.93
CA GLY A 349 -10.25 -1.55 -20.32
C GLY A 349 -11.39 -0.94 -21.13
N ASP A 350 -12.55 -1.58 -21.06
CA ASP A 350 -13.76 -1.13 -21.74
C ASP A 350 -14.67 -0.35 -20.78
N VAL A 351 -14.56 0.97 -20.85
CA VAL A 351 -15.33 1.91 -20.02
C VAL A 351 -15.87 3.04 -20.90
N HIS A 352 -17.16 3.35 -20.72
CA HIS A 352 -17.79 4.48 -21.38
C HIS A 352 -17.31 5.82 -20.81
N LEU A 353 -16.79 6.69 -21.69
CA LEU A 353 -16.26 8.01 -21.31
C LEU A 353 -17.34 8.97 -20.78
N ALA A 354 -18.61 8.73 -21.09
CA ALA A 354 -19.73 9.61 -20.73
C ALA A 354 -20.29 9.37 -19.32
N ASP A 355 -19.92 8.28 -18.64
CA ASP A 355 -20.45 7.96 -17.33
C ASP A 355 -19.90 8.88 -16.24
N ARG A 356 -20.72 9.19 -15.23
CA ARG A 356 -20.36 10.19 -14.21
C ARG A 356 -19.43 9.63 -13.12
N PHE A 357 -19.23 8.32 -13.06
CA PHE A 357 -18.45 7.64 -12.02
C PHE A 357 -17.72 6.42 -12.59
N ALA A 358 -16.47 6.16 -12.15
CA ALA A 358 -15.72 4.96 -12.51
C ALA A 358 -15.19 4.28 -11.23
N PRO A 359 -15.42 2.97 -11.04
CA PRO A 359 -14.89 2.23 -9.88
C PRO A 359 -13.35 2.18 -9.89
N GLU A 360 -12.78 1.77 -8.76
CA GLU A 360 -11.36 1.46 -8.67
C GLU A 360 -11.10 0.17 -9.44
N ALA A 361 -10.69 0.35 -10.70
CA ALA A 361 -10.28 -0.75 -11.56
C ALA A 361 -8.99 -1.37 -11.00
N MET A 362 -9.04 -2.63 -10.59
CA MET A 362 -7.83 -3.36 -10.20
C MET A 362 -7.13 -3.89 -11.45
N GLU A 363 -7.88 -4.53 -12.36
CA GLU A 363 -7.36 -5.13 -13.60
C GLU A 363 -8.13 -4.60 -14.82
N PRO A 364 -7.53 -3.78 -15.70
CA PRO A 364 -8.28 -3.08 -16.74
C PRO A 364 -8.85 -4.04 -17.81
N GLU A 365 -8.20 -5.17 -18.08
CA GLU A 365 -8.55 -6.10 -19.17
C GLU A 365 -9.66 -7.10 -18.83
N GLY A 366 -10.12 -7.13 -17.58
CA GLY A 366 -10.97 -8.21 -17.05
C GLY A 366 -12.45 -7.86 -16.89
N PHE A 367 -12.87 -6.63 -17.23
CA PHE A 367 -14.24 -6.18 -16.98
C PHE A 367 -14.75 -5.23 -18.08
N HIS A 368 -16.07 -5.22 -18.24
CA HIS A 368 -16.82 -4.31 -19.10
C HIS A 368 -17.77 -3.48 -18.23
N ILE A 369 -17.79 -2.16 -18.40
CA ILE A 369 -18.72 -1.27 -17.69
C ILE A 369 -19.62 -0.61 -18.73
N ASP A 370 -20.88 -1.05 -18.75
CA ASP A 370 -21.92 -0.47 -19.59
C ASP A 370 -22.35 0.93 -19.13
N ARG A 371 -22.90 1.68 -20.09
CA ARG A 371 -23.36 3.05 -19.89
C ARG A 371 -24.43 3.12 -18.80
N GLY A 372 -24.25 4.03 -17.84
CA GLY A 372 -25.17 4.23 -16.72
C GLY A 372 -24.92 3.33 -15.50
N ALA A 373 -23.91 2.46 -15.53
CA ALA A 373 -23.51 1.69 -14.37
C ALA A 373 -22.97 2.61 -13.25
N PHE A 374 -23.40 2.37 -12.01
CA PHE A 374 -22.92 3.08 -10.83
C PHE A 374 -22.21 2.12 -9.89
N ALA A 375 -21.00 2.48 -9.49
CA ALA A 375 -20.26 1.80 -8.44
C ALA A 375 -19.93 2.79 -7.33
N ALA A 376 -20.17 2.39 -6.08
CA ALA A 376 -19.82 3.20 -4.92
C ALA A 376 -18.29 3.40 -4.85
N ASN A 377 -17.86 4.53 -4.27
CA ASN A 377 -16.45 4.79 -4.06
C ASN A 377 -15.84 3.71 -3.15
N GLY A 378 -14.68 3.17 -3.51
CA GLY A 378 -14.03 2.06 -2.78
C GLY A 378 -14.45 0.65 -3.21
N VAL A 379 -15.37 0.50 -4.17
CA VAL A 379 -15.65 -0.81 -4.79
C VAL A 379 -14.48 -1.18 -5.72
N ARG A 380 -13.76 -2.25 -5.34
CA ARG A 380 -12.70 -2.85 -6.15
C ARG A 380 -13.29 -3.93 -7.04
N VAL A 381 -13.26 -3.74 -8.36
CA VAL A 381 -13.73 -4.73 -9.33
C VAL A 381 -12.56 -5.62 -9.74
N ARG A 382 -12.76 -6.94 -9.61
CA ARG A 382 -11.76 -7.94 -9.94
C ARG A 382 -12.38 -9.09 -10.71
N SER A 383 -11.74 -9.50 -11.80
CA SER A 383 -12.14 -10.71 -12.52
C SER A 383 -11.56 -11.93 -11.81
N PHE A 384 -12.38 -12.65 -11.06
CA PHE A 384 -12.06 -14.03 -10.71
C PHE A 384 -12.42 -14.89 -11.90
N LEU A 385 -11.42 -15.36 -12.66
CA LEU A 385 -11.64 -16.43 -13.62
C LEU A 385 -11.85 -17.71 -12.80
N VAL A 386 -13.10 -17.93 -12.38
CA VAL A 386 -13.56 -19.26 -12.01
C VAL A 386 -13.56 -20.03 -13.32
N ASP A 387 -12.68 -21.02 -13.45
CA ASP A 387 -12.72 -21.96 -14.57
C ASP A 387 -14.14 -22.59 -14.55
N SER A 388 -14.98 -22.18 -15.49
CA SER A 388 -16.29 -22.76 -15.78
C SER A 388 -16.15 -24.07 -16.52
#